data_AF-A0A1W2AQG1-F1
#
_entry.id   AF-A0A1W2AQG1-F1
#
_cell.length_a   1.000
_cell.length_b   1.000
_cell.length_c   1.000
_cell.angle_alpha   90.00
_cell.angle_beta   90.00
_cell.angle_gamma   90.00
#
_symmetry.space_group_name_H-M   'P 1'
#
loop_
_entity.id
_entity.type
_entity.pdbx_description
1 polymer ?
#
loop_
_entity_poly.entity_id
_entity_poly.type
_entity_poly.pdbx_seq_one_letter_code
_entity_poly.pdbx_strand_id
1 'polypeptide(L)'
;MTIELALPFVGAWQVRNSPANRVPSHGTTRFASAQAIDFVPVGGDERTAPLTWRSLLRPEPPEHFPGFGRAIVSPVNCEVVVAHDGEPDHAAHRGLPSLGYALTQGRRAAAGWPALAGNHVTIRCAVGVVALCHLQRGSLTVTVGEQVGTGQPVARCGNSGNSTEPHVHVQAIDRLPVEAAQAVPMTFDGRLPPNGRSCRPDPEYDICGVFTQSPRTGLQGHRDATMVTRSSGFCTRFSGWSQSCRHRLDGYDLDAPLSGDGGRWAGMAMTVACSSTTTCQLPQSMSN
;
A
#
# COMPACT_ATOMS: atom_id res chain seq x y z
N MET A 1 -0.43 -14.46 19.70
CA MET A 1 0.60 -13.53 19.21
C MET A 1 0.21 -13.15 17.81
N THR A 2 0.16 -11.85 17.51
CA THR A 2 -0.28 -11.33 16.21
C THR A 2 0.76 -10.32 15.74
N ILE A 3 1.08 -10.32 14.45
CA ILE A 3 1.99 -9.34 13.85
C ILE A 3 1.20 -8.26 13.11
N GLU A 4 1.53 -7.00 13.37
CA GLU A 4 0.96 -5.86 12.67
C GLU A 4 1.82 -5.54 11.44
N LEU A 5 1.18 -5.40 10.27
CA LEU A 5 1.81 -5.22 8.98
C LEU A 5 1.24 -4.00 8.25
N ALA A 6 2.09 -3.24 7.57
CA ALA A 6 1.63 -2.36 6.50
C ALA A 6 1.28 -3.18 5.25
N LEU A 7 0.53 -2.58 4.31
CA LEU A 7 0.30 -3.22 3.01
C LEU A 7 1.62 -3.29 2.22
N PRO A 8 2.01 -4.46 1.67
CA PRO A 8 3.30 -4.64 1.01
C PRO A 8 3.30 -4.19 -0.45
N PHE A 9 2.49 -3.20 -0.80
CA PHE A 9 2.33 -2.74 -2.19
C PHE A 9 1.79 -1.31 -2.25
N VAL A 10 1.96 -0.70 -3.43
CA VAL A 10 1.31 0.57 -3.80
C VAL A 10 0.08 0.35 -4.67
N GLY A 11 -0.86 1.28 -4.64
CA GLY A 11 -2.10 1.26 -5.43
C GLY A 11 -3.13 0.23 -4.97
N ALA A 12 -4.10 -0.08 -5.83
CA ALA A 12 -5.24 -0.93 -5.50
C ALA A 12 -4.97 -2.42 -5.70
N TRP A 13 -5.33 -3.22 -4.71
CA TRP A 13 -5.22 -4.68 -4.72
C TRP A 13 -6.42 -5.32 -4.02
N GLN A 14 -6.97 -6.36 -4.60
CA GLN A 14 -8.09 -7.10 -4.06
C GLN A 14 -7.65 -8.27 -3.19
N VAL A 15 -8.30 -8.44 -2.04
CA VAL A 15 -8.03 -9.53 -1.11
C VAL A 15 -8.61 -10.86 -1.61
N ARG A 16 -7.78 -11.90 -1.53
CA ARG A 16 -8.08 -13.29 -1.79
C ARG A 16 -7.49 -14.18 -0.70
N ASN A 17 -8.06 -15.37 -0.55
CA ASN A 17 -7.60 -16.39 0.40
C ASN A 17 -7.28 -15.83 1.79
N SER A 18 -8.17 -15.01 2.35
CA SER A 18 -8.00 -14.39 3.66
C SER A 18 -8.42 -15.31 4.82
N PRO A 19 -7.65 -15.33 5.93
CA PRO A 19 -8.05 -16.02 7.16
C PRO A 19 -9.30 -15.42 7.81
N ALA A 20 -9.70 -14.19 7.45
CA ALA A 20 -10.95 -13.58 7.89
C ALA A 20 -12.19 -14.34 7.37
N ASN A 21 -12.04 -15.09 6.27
CA ASN A 21 -13.14 -15.87 5.68
C ASN A 21 -13.07 -17.34 6.08
N ARG A 22 -11.87 -17.90 6.20
CA ARG A 22 -11.66 -19.33 6.50
C ARG A 22 -10.26 -19.56 7.04
N VAL A 23 -10.13 -20.43 8.04
CA VAL A 23 -8.84 -20.97 8.49
C VAL A 23 -8.87 -22.51 8.33
N PRO A 24 -7.89 -23.13 7.66
CA PRO A 24 -6.78 -22.53 6.93
C PRO A 24 -7.26 -21.80 5.66
N SER A 25 -6.73 -20.60 5.43
CA SER A 25 -7.18 -19.73 4.34
C SER A 25 -6.94 -20.32 2.95
N HIS A 26 -5.81 -21.01 2.78
CA HIS A 26 -5.41 -21.72 1.57
C HIS A 26 -5.79 -23.21 1.57
N GLY A 27 -6.65 -23.65 2.51
CA GLY A 27 -7.12 -25.04 2.59
C GLY A 27 -6.08 -26.03 3.13
N THR A 28 -4.92 -25.56 3.58
CA THR A 28 -3.84 -26.37 4.15
C THR A 28 -3.11 -25.62 5.27
N THR A 29 -2.60 -26.37 6.24
CA THR A 29 -1.73 -25.87 7.32
C THR A 29 -0.25 -26.13 7.05
N ARG A 30 0.08 -26.87 5.97
CA ARG A 30 1.47 -27.16 5.59
C ARG A 30 2.24 -25.86 5.36
N PHE A 31 3.51 -25.86 5.78
CA PHE A 31 4.40 -24.70 5.66
C PHE A 31 3.84 -23.41 6.29
N ALA A 32 3.10 -23.57 7.39
CA ALA A 32 2.55 -22.48 8.18
C ALA A 32 1.63 -21.52 7.38
N SER A 33 0.99 -22.00 6.30
CA SER A 33 0.13 -21.17 5.44
C SER A 33 -1.29 -20.94 5.97
N ALA A 34 -1.62 -21.43 7.17
CA ALA A 34 -2.99 -21.40 7.68
C ALA A 34 -3.55 -19.97 7.85
N GLN A 35 -2.66 -19.02 8.14
CA GLN A 35 -2.96 -17.60 8.35
C GLN A 35 -2.48 -16.71 7.20
N ALA A 36 -2.09 -17.29 6.06
CA ALA A 36 -1.63 -16.51 4.90
C ALA A 36 -2.77 -15.75 4.22
N ILE A 37 -2.45 -14.70 3.47
CA ILE A 37 -3.38 -13.91 2.66
C ILE A 37 -2.79 -13.64 1.28
N ASP A 38 -3.65 -13.57 0.27
CA ASP A 38 -3.28 -13.15 -1.08
C ASP A 38 -3.83 -11.77 -1.38
N PHE A 39 -3.00 -10.95 -2.00
CA PHE A 39 -3.43 -9.70 -2.63
C PHE A 39 -3.24 -9.80 -4.13
N VAL A 40 -4.33 -9.62 -4.87
CA VAL A 40 -4.34 -9.64 -6.34
C VAL A 40 -4.46 -8.21 -6.87
N PRO A 41 -3.53 -7.72 -7.68
CA PRO A 41 -3.57 -6.36 -8.18
C PRO A 41 -4.80 -6.13 -9.06
N VAL A 42 -5.44 -4.97 -8.91
CA VAL A 42 -6.56 -4.55 -9.76
C VAL A 42 -6.20 -3.33 -10.60
N GLY A 43 -6.78 -3.27 -11.81
CA GLY A 43 -6.69 -2.11 -12.70
C GLY A 43 -7.53 -0.93 -12.23
N GLY A 44 -7.53 0.16 -13.01
CA GLY A 44 -8.33 1.36 -12.73
C GLY A 44 -9.84 1.13 -12.75
N ASP A 45 -10.30 0.03 -13.34
CA ASP A 45 -11.68 -0.45 -13.35
C ASP A 45 -11.99 -1.42 -12.19
N GLU A 46 -11.06 -1.56 -11.24
CA GLU A 46 -11.10 -2.49 -10.10
C GLU A 46 -11.17 -3.99 -10.50
N ARG A 47 -10.75 -4.35 -11.72
CA ARG A 47 -10.69 -5.74 -12.18
C ARG A 47 -9.27 -6.30 -12.18
N THR A 48 -9.13 -7.59 -11.87
CA THR A 48 -7.83 -8.29 -11.80
C THR A 48 -7.26 -8.65 -13.18
N ALA A 49 -8.12 -8.82 -14.18
CA ALA A 49 -7.88 -8.78 -15.63
C ALA A 49 -9.16 -9.27 -16.33
N PRO A 50 -9.51 -8.80 -17.55
CA PRO A 50 -10.67 -9.33 -18.26
C PRO A 50 -10.52 -10.84 -18.52
N LEU A 51 -11.58 -11.60 -18.23
CA LEU A 51 -11.70 -13.01 -18.62
C LEU A 51 -12.24 -13.07 -20.04
N THR A 52 -11.43 -13.56 -20.97
CA THR A 52 -11.84 -13.78 -22.36
C THR A 52 -12.10 -15.25 -22.61
N TRP A 53 -12.75 -15.60 -23.73
CA TRP A 53 -12.89 -16.99 -24.14
C TRP A 53 -11.52 -17.69 -24.30
N ARG A 54 -10.46 -16.95 -24.66
CA ARG A 54 -9.09 -17.47 -24.72
C ARG A 54 -8.56 -17.81 -23.34
N SER A 55 -8.83 -16.96 -22.35
CA SER A 55 -8.48 -17.17 -20.94
C SER A 55 -9.10 -18.44 -20.36
N LEU A 56 -10.21 -18.92 -20.93
CA LEU A 56 -10.83 -20.20 -20.53
C LEU A 56 -10.13 -21.43 -21.10
N LEU A 57 -9.39 -21.28 -22.22
CA LEU A 57 -8.83 -22.38 -23.00
C LEU A 57 -7.30 -22.47 -22.96
N ARG A 58 -6.61 -21.36 -22.68
CA ARG A 58 -5.14 -21.29 -22.77
C ARG A 58 -4.54 -20.47 -21.63
N PRO A 59 -3.33 -20.83 -21.15
CA PRO A 59 -2.55 -19.96 -20.29
C PRO A 59 -2.25 -18.62 -20.96
N GLU A 60 -2.12 -17.57 -20.14
CA GLU A 60 -1.88 -16.21 -20.61
C GLU A 60 -0.52 -15.69 -20.13
N PRO A 61 0.21 -14.92 -20.96
CA PRO A 61 1.42 -14.24 -20.50
C PRO A 61 1.16 -13.40 -19.25
N PRO A 62 2.01 -13.49 -18.20
CA PRO A 62 1.79 -12.76 -16.96
C PRO A 62 1.83 -11.24 -17.17
N GLU A 63 2.51 -10.74 -18.21
CA GLU A 63 2.59 -9.32 -18.57
C GLU A 63 1.24 -8.71 -18.96
N HIS A 64 0.23 -9.53 -19.28
CA HIS A 64 -1.13 -9.04 -19.54
C HIS A 64 -1.92 -8.70 -18.27
N PHE A 65 -1.39 -9.04 -17.09
CA PHE A 65 -2.06 -8.79 -15.82
C PHE A 65 -1.60 -7.45 -15.25
N PRO A 66 -2.53 -6.60 -14.76
CA PRO A 66 -2.25 -5.25 -14.31
C PRO A 66 -1.17 -5.10 -13.24
N GLY A 67 -0.83 -6.17 -12.50
CA GLY A 67 0.20 -6.08 -11.48
C GLY A 67 1.40 -6.95 -11.62
N PHE A 68 1.58 -7.68 -12.71
CA PHE A 68 2.91 -8.21 -12.99
C PHE A 68 3.90 -7.04 -13.14
N GLY A 69 5.02 -7.09 -12.43
CA GLY A 69 6.02 -6.03 -12.39
C GLY A 69 5.69 -4.83 -11.48
N ARG A 70 4.54 -4.80 -10.78
CA ARG A 70 4.28 -3.73 -9.80
C ARG A 70 5.20 -3.83 -8.59
N ALA A 71 5.60 -2.69 -8.03
CA ALA A 71 6.48 -2.64 -6.87
C ALA A 71 5.85 -3.32 -5.64
N ILE A 72 6.66 -4.15 -4.98
CA ILE A 72 6.39 -4.73 -3.67
C ILE A 72 7.32 -4.06 -2.67
N VAL A 73 6.75 -3.64 -1.55
CA VAL A 73 7.45 -2.92 -0.49
C VAL A 73 7.43 -3.72 0.80
N SER A 74 8.41 -3.48 1.67
CA SER A 74 8.46 -4.13 2.98
C SER A 74 7.25 -3.70 3.83
N PRO A 75 6.48 -4.65 4.39
CA PRO A 75 5.38 -4.34 5.30
C PRO A 75 5.85 -3.99 6.72
N VAL A 76 7.15 -4.16 7.01
CA VAL A 76 7.74 -4.06 8.35
C VAL A 76 9.09 -3.34 8.32
N ASN A 77 9.54 -2.87 9.48
CA ASN A 77 10.86 -2.28 9.68
C ASN A 77 11.78 -3.25 10.44
N CYS A 78 12.40 -4.19 9.74
CA CYS A 78 13.16 -5.29 10.35
C CYS A 78 14.23 -5.87 9.40
N GLU A 79 14.87 -6.98 9.77
CA GLU A 79 15.99 -7.58 9.03
C GLU A 79 15.54 -8.60 7.98
N VAL A 80 16.09 -8.53 6.77
CA VAL A 80 15.94 -9.57 5.74
C VAL A 80 16.76 -10.79 6.11
N VAL A 81 16.12 -11.94 6.28
CA VAL A 81 16.80 -13.21 6.66
C VAL A 81 16.81 -14.26 5.56
N VAL A 82 15.97 -14.09 4.52
CA VAL A 82 16.04 -14.89 3.28
C VAL A 82 15.72 -13.98 2.10
N ALA A 83 16.51 -14.08 1.04
CA ALA A 83 16.26 -13.48 -0.26
C ALA A 83 16.49 -14.57 -1.32
N HIS A 84 15.41 -15.13 -1.85
CA HIS A 84 15.45 -16.19 -2.86
C HIS A 84 14.96 -15.64 -4.20
N ASP A 85 15.81 -15.76 -5.23
CA ASP A 85 15.53 -15.31 -6.59
C ASP A 85 16.06 -16.33 -7.60
N GLY A 86 15.60 -16.24 -8.85
CA GLY A 86 16.02 -17.07 -9.97
C GLY A 86 14.95 -18.04 -10.48
N GLU A 87 13.87 -18.25 -9.73
CA GLU A 87 12.74 -19.06 -10.16
C GLU A 87 12.01 -18.39 -11.33
N PRO A 88 11.71 -19.12 -12.42
CA PRO A 88 11.02 -18.55 -13.58
C PRO A 88 9.59 -18.15 -13.22
N ASP A 89 9.21 -16.94 -13.62
CA ASP A 89 7.80 -16.60 -13.79
C ASP A 89 7.21 -17.47 -14.90
N HIS A 90 5.94 -17.86 -14.75
CA HIS A 90 5.24 -18.67 -15.74
C HIS A 90 3.94 -18.01 -16.19
N ALA A 91 3.31 -18.56 -17.22
CA ALA A 91 2.01 -18.10 -17.70
C ALA A 91 0.94 -18.22 -16.61
N ALA A 92 -0.02 -17.30 -16.59
CA ALA A 92 -1.19 -17.38 -15.73
C ALA A 92 -2.13 -18.50 -16.22
N HIS A 93 -2.57 -19.34 -15.29
CA HIS A 93 -3.43 -20.48 -15.52
C HIS A 93 -4.83 -20.16 -14.99
N ARG A 94 -5.68 -19.58 -15.84
CA ARG A 94 -7.11 -19.33 -15.57
C ARG A 94 -7.99 -20.34 -16.31
N GLY A 95 -9.27 -20.46 -15.93
CA GLY A 95 -10.21 -21.36 -16.60
C GLY A 95 -9.79 -22.83 -16.58
N LEU A 96 -9.99 -23.56 -17.69
CA LEU A 96 -9.63 -24.98 -17.80
C LEU A 96 -8.13 -25.27 -17.55
N PRO A 97 -7.18 -24.44 -18.03
CA PRO A 97 -5.77 -24.56 -17.68
C PRO A 97 -5.47 -24.66 -16.17
N SER A 98 -6.30 -24.04 -15.31
CA SER A 98 -6.09 -24.07 -13.87
C SER A 98 -6.27 -25.48 -13.28
N LEU A 99 -7.11 -26.34 -13.88
CA LEU A 99 -7.29 -27.73 -13.44
C LEU A 99 -6.03 -28.55 -13.70
N GLY A 100 -5.46 -28.44 -14.91
CA GLY A 100 -4.20 -29.11 -15.24
C GLY A 100 -3.07 -28.65 -14.32
N TYR A 101 -3.01 -27.34 -14.04
CA TYR A 101 -2.05 -26.78 -13.11
C TYR A 101 -2.25 -27.31 -11.67
N ALA A 102 -3.49 -27.45 -11.21
CA ALA A 102 -3.82 -27.99 -9.89
C ALA A 102 -3.32 -29.44 -9.71
N LEU A 103 -3.28 -30.25 -10.76
CA LEU A 103 -2.75 -31.62 -10.69
C LEU A 103 -1.24 -31.69 -10.39
N THR A 104 -0.51 -30.59 -10.61
CA THR A 104 0.93 -30.51 -10.36
C THR A 104 1.28 -30.05 -8.94
N GLN A 105 0.28 -29.62 -8.15
CA GLN A 105 0.43 -29.09 -6.79
C GLN A 105 1.15 -30.06 -5.84
N GLY A 106 0.78 -31.34 -5.85
CA GLY A 106 1.36 -32.35 -4.97
C GLY A 106 2.87 -32.54 -5.20
N ARG A 107 3.32 -32.45 -6.46
CA ARG A 107 4.74 -32.56 -6.81
C ARG A 107 5.53 -31.35 -6.34
N ARG A 108 5.00 -30.13 -6.51
CA ARG A 108 5.65 -28.91 -5.98
C ARG A 108 5.73 -28.93 -4.45
N ALA A 109 4.67 -29.36 -3.77
CA ALA A 109 4.69 -29.50 -2.33
C ALA A 109 5.74 -30.52 -1.84
N ALA A 110 5.96 -31.60 -2.59
CA ALA A 110 7.02 -32.57 -2.30
C ALA A 110 8.44 -32.01 -2.58
N ALA A 111 8.57 -31.02 -3.47
CA ALA A 111 9.83 -30.33 -3.74
C ALA A 111 10.18 -29.27 -2.66
N GLY A 112 9.34 -29.08 -1.66
CA GLY A 112 9.58 -28.21 -0.51
C GLY A 112 8.96 -26.82 -0.62
N TRP A 113 9.10 -26.04 0.44
CA TRP A 113 8.49 -24.69 0.52
C TRP A 113 9.02 -23.72 -0.55
N PRO A 114 10.32 -23.65 -0.88
CA PRO A 114 10.80 -22.73 -1.92
C PRO A 114 10.14 -22.93 -3.28
N ALA A 115 9.85 -24.19 -3.66
CA ALA A 115 9.15 -24.50 -4.91
C ALA A 115 7.69 -24.02 -4.92
N LEU A 116 7.07 -23.90 -3.74
CA LEU A 116 5.74 -23.32 -3.58
C LEU A 116 5.79 -21.79 -3.54
N ALA A 117 6.73 -21.23 -2.78
CA ALA A 117 6.88 -19.78 -2.61
C ALA A 117 7.37 -19.07 -3.87
N GLY A 118 8.16 -19.73 -4.72
CA GLY A 118 8.83 -19.10 -5.85
C GLY A 118 9.94 -18.17 -5.39
N ASN A 119 10.15 -17.07 -6.13
CA ASN A 119 11.01 -15.99 -5.66
C ASN A 119 10.34 -15.33 -4.45
N HIS A 120 11.09 -15.12 -3.37
CA HIS A 120 10.53 -14.63 -2.12
C HIS A 120 11.57 -13.90 -1.27
N VAL A 121 11.06 -13.02 -0.40
CA VAL A 121 11.85 -12.39 0.67
C VAL A 121 11.22 -12.76 1.99
N THR A 122 12.03 -13.11 2.99
CA THR A 122 11.56 -13.23 4.38
C THR A 122 12.26 -12.24 5.30
N ILE A 123 11.48 -11.60 6.16
CA ILE A 123 11.90 -10.50 7.00
C ILE A 123 11.61 -10.88 8.46
N ARG A 124 12.63 -10.94 9.29
CA ARG A 124 12.54 -11.34 10.70
C ARG A 124 12.36 -10.12 11.59
N CYS A 125 11.25 -10.11 12.28
CA CYS A 125 10.94 -9.16 13.34
C CYS A 125 10.98 -9.85 14.71
N ALA A 126 10.88 -9.07 15.79
CA ALA A 126 10.84 -9.59 17.16
C ALA A 126 9.67 -10.56 17.40
N VAL A 127 8.56 -10.39 16.67
CA VAL A 127 7.31 -11.11 16.87
C VAL A 127 7.03 -12.23 15.86
N GLY A 128 7.95 -12.48 14.93
CA GLY A 128 7.82 -13.50 13.89
C GLY A 128 8.62 -13.16 12.63
N VAL A 129 8.46 -14.01 11.61
CA VAL A 129 9.07 -13.85 10.29
C VAL A 129 7.95 -13.65 9.27
N VAL A 130 8.03 -12.59 8.48
CA VAL A 130 7.09 -12.28 7.39
C VAL A 130 7.69 -12.76 6.08
N ALA A 131 6.92 -13.49 5.27
CA ALA A 131 7.32 -13.92 3.94
C ALA A 131 6.45 -13.23 2.88
N LEU A 132 7.10 -12.69 1.85
CA LEU A 132 6.50 -12.15 0.63
C LEU A 132 6.88 -13.06 -0.53
N CYS A 133 5.91 -13.70 -1.16
CA CYS A 133 6.13 -14.77 -2.15
C CYS A 133 5.62 -14.40 -3.54
N HIS A 134 5.87 -15.30 -4.51
CA HIS A 134 5.51 -15.17 -5.92
C HIS A 134 6.11 -13.92 -6.59
N LEU A 135 7.30 -13.51 -6.17
CA LEU A 135 7.97 -12.33 -6.68
C LEU A 135 8.49 -12.55 -8.10
N GLN A 136 8.67 -11.45 -8.84
CA GLN A 136 9.17 -11.49 -10.21
C GLN A 136 10.65 -11.89 -10.22
N ARG A 137 11.02 -12.75 -11.16
CA ARG A 137 12.41 -13.18 -11.35
C ARG A 137 13.33 -12.00 -11.61
N GLY A 138 14.47 -11.96 -10.92
CA GLY A 138 15.49 -10.92 -11.08
C GLY A 138 15.03 -9.55 -10.62
N SER A 139 14.03 -9.49 -9.73
CA SER A 139 13.46 -8.21 -9.27
C SER A 139 13.80 -7.83 -7.84
N LEU A 140 14.40 -8.73 -7.06
CA LEU A 140 14.76 -8.45 -5.68
C LEU A 140 15.76 -7.30 -5.61
N THR A 141 15.51 -6.34 -4.73
CA THR A 141 16.35 -5.14 -4.52
C THR A 141 17.04 -5.13 -3.17
N VAL A 142 16.95 -6.23 -2.42
CA VAL A 142 17.47 -6.39 -1.05
C VAL A 142 18.33 -7.64 -0.91
N THR A 143 19.18 -7.67 0.10
CA THR A 143 20.07 -8.79 0.40
C THR A 143 19.90 -9.32 1.82
N VAL A 144 20.34 -10.55 2.08
CA VAL A 144 20.29 -11.15 3.42
C VAL A 144 21.18 -10.35 4.39
N GLY A 145 20.65 -10.06 5.58
CA GLY A 145 21.27 -9.23 6.62
C GLY A 145 20.92 -7.73 6.50
N GLU A 146 20.24 -7.31 5.44
CA GLU A 146 19.83 -5.92 5.26
C GLU A 146 18.69 -5.53 6.21
N GLN A 147 18.81 -4.36 6.84
CA GLN A 147 17.70 -3.75 7.58
C GLN A 147 16.82 -2.97 6.61
N VAL A 148 15.55 -3.36 6.50
CA VAL A 148 14.58 -2.72 5.60
C VAL A 148 13.56 -1.94 6.41
N GLY A 149 13.19 -0.75 5.95
CA GLY A 149 12.11 0.05 6.54
C GLY A 149 10.74 -0.29 5.96
N THR A 150 9.67 -0.05 6.72
CA THR A 150 8.29 -0.14 6.19
C THR A 150 8.13 0.78 4.97
N GLY A 151 7.60 0.25 3.86
CA GLY A 151 7.45 0.98 2.60
C GLY A 151 8.70 0.98 1.71
N GLN A 152 9.84 0.45 2.16
CA GLN A 152 11.03 0.30 1.33
C GLN A 152 10.78 -0.72 0.20
N PRO A 153 11.10 -0.41 -1.07
CA PRO A 153 11.04 -1.39 -2.15
C PRO A 153 11.91 -2.62 -1.88
N VAL A 154 11.34 -3.81 -2.06
CA VAL A 154 12.06 -5.08 -1.87
C VAL A 154 12.09 -5.96 -3.11
N ALA A 155 11.07 -5.85 -3.98
CA ALA A 155 10.96 -6.63 -5.21
C ALA A 155 9.85 -6.07 -6.12
N ARG A 156 9.52 -6.81 -7.18
CA ARG A 156 8.30 -6.62 -7.97
C ARG A 156 7.40 -7.86 -7.90
N CYS A 157 6.11 -7.65 -8.07
CA CYS A 157 5.09 -8.70 -8.14
C CYS A 157 5.32 -9.57 -9.38
N GLY A 158 5.35 -10.88 -9.19
CA GLY A 158 5.61 -11.85 -10.24
C GLY A 158 4.50 -12.86 -10.39
N ASN A 159 4.87 -14.01 -10.95
CA ASN A 159 4.06 -15.20 -11.09
C ASN A 159 4.95 -16.46 -11.03
N SER A 160 5.90 -16.46 -10.10
CA SER A 160 6.83 -17.57 -9.86
C SER A 160 6.28 -18.52 -8.79
N GLY A 161 6.83 -19.74 -8.74
CA GLY A 161 6.41 -20.75 -7.75
C GLY A 161 4.99 -21.26 -8.01
N ASN A 162 4.22 -21.44 -6.94
CA ASN A 162 2.87 -22.02 -7.00
C ASN A 162 1.77 -20.97 -7.13
N SER A 163 1.82 -20.16 -8.19
CA SER A 163 0.82 -19.13 -8.46
C SER A 163 -0.10 -19.54 -9.63
N THR A 164 -1.35 -19.05 -9.66
CA THR A 164 -2.23 -19.21 -10.85
C THR A 164 -2.32 -17.95 -11.68
N GLU A 165 -2.08 -16.78 -11.09
CA GLU A 165 -2.05 -15.47 -11.77
C GLU A 165 -1.22 -14.49 -10.93
N PRO A 166 -0.65 -13.41 -11.49
CA PRO A 166 0.20 -12.49 -10.73
C PRO A 166 -0.48 -11.92 -9.48
N HIS A 167 0.12 -12.18 -8.31
CA HIS A 167 -0.35 -11.72 -7.00
C HIS A 167 0.82 -11.73 -6.01
N VAL A 168 0.62 -11.14 -4.82
CA VAL A 168 1.56 -11.29 -3.70
C VAL A 168 0.90 -12.12 -2.60
N HIS A 169 1.53 -13.23 -2.26
CA HIS A 169 1.19 -14.05 -1.10
C HIS A 169 1.98 -13.55 0.10
N VAL A 170 1.28 -13.27 1.20
CA VAL A 170 1.86 -12.80 2.45
C VAL A 170 1.55 -13.82 3.53
N GLN A 171 2.56 -14.25 4.26
CA GLN A 171 2.37 -15.08 5.45
C GLN A 171 3.33 -14.68 6.57
N ALA A 172 2.88 -14.83 7.80
CA ALA A 172 3.72 -14.69 8.98
C ALA A 172 3.87 -16.03 9.68
N ILE A 173 5.08 -16.31 10.15
CA ILE A 173 5.46 -17.57 10.81
C ILE A 173 6.27 -17.29 12.07
N ASP A 174 6.29 -18.22 13.02
CA ASP A 174 6.98 -18.03 14.31
C ASP A 174 8.50 -18.19 14.20
N ARG A 175 8.99 -19.04 13.28
CA ARG A 175 10.43 -19.31 13.10
C ARG A 175 10.77 -19.81 11.70
N LEU A 176 12.07 -19.86 11.42
CA LEU A 176 12.63 -20.64 10.31
C LEU A 176 13.29 -21.92 10.87
N PRO A 177 13.40 -22.99 10.06
CA PRO A 177 12.89 -23.13 8.69
C PRO A 177 11.36 -23.29 8.64
N VAL A 178 10.74 -22.93 7.51
CA VAL A 178 9.27 -22.84 7.36
C VAL A 178 8.57 -24.18 7.58
N GLU A 179 9.24 -25.27 7.23
CA GLU A 179 8.78 -26.66 7.39
C GLU A 179 8.43 -27.00 8.84
N ALA A 180 9.10 -26.37 9.80
CA ALA A 180 8.94 -26.61 11.22
C ALA A 180 8.20 -25.48 11.94
N ALA A 181 7.69 -24.50 11.19
CA ALA A 181 7.07 -23.29 11.71
C ALA A 181 5.56 -23.45 11.93
N GLN A 182 5.01 -22.57 12.77
CA GLN A 182 3.58 -22.38 12.95
C GLN A 182 3.15 -21.04 12.35
N ALA A 183 1.91 -20.99 11.87
CA ALA A 183 1.33 -19.79 11.32
C ALA A 183 1.09 -18.76 12.43
N VAL A 184 1.54 -17.52 12.21
CA VAL A 184 1.27 -16.39 13.10
C VAL A 184 0.16 -15.55 12.48
N PRO A 185 -0.94 -15.26 13.21
CA PRO A 185 -1.94 -14.31 12.75
C PRO A 185 -1.33 -12.95 12.44
N MET A 186 -1.86 -12.27 11.42
CA MET A 186 -1.41 -10.95 11.02
C MET A 186 -2.59 -9.99 10.91
N THR A 187 -2.33 -8.71 11.10
CA THR A 187 -3.30 -7.62 10.96
C THR A 187 -2.71 -6.48 10.15
N PHE A 188 -3.60 -5.71 9.53
CA PHE A 188 -3.35 -4.50 8.77
C PHE A 188 -4.27 -3.43 9.34
N ASP A 189 -3.68 -2.41 9.96
CA ASP A 189 -4.37 -1.41 10.79
C ASP A 189 -5.27 -2.06 11.85
N GLY A 190 -4.69 -3.04 12.56
CA GLY A 190 -5.39 -3.79 13.61
C GLY A 190 -6.54 -4.68 13.11
N ARG A 191 -6.69 -4.87 11.80
CA ARG A 191 -7.79 -5.64 11.19
C ARG A 191 -7.28 -6.69 10.21
N LEU A 192 -8.10 -7.70 9.96
CA LEU A 192 -7.84 -8.68 8.91
C LEU A 192 -8.89 -8.50 7.80
N PRO A 193 -8.50 -8.08 6.58
CA PRO A 193 -9.48 -7.76 5.56
C PRO A 193 -10.09 -9.03 4.96
N PRO A 194 -11.42 -9.08 4.73
CA PRO A 194 -12.06 -10.23 4.09
C PRO A 194 -11.87 -10.23 2.56
N ASN A 195 -12.08 -11.38 1.94
CA ASN A 195 -12.04 -11.59 0.51
C ASN A 195 -12.98 -10.63 -0.25
N GLY A 196 -12.55 -10.22 -1.44
CA GLY A 196 -13.32 -9.34 -2.33
C GLY A 196 -13.16 -7.85 -2.03
N ARG A 197 -12.52 -7.50 -0.92
CA ARG A 197 -12.21 -6.10 -0.58
C ARG A 197 -11.04 -5.60 -1.39
N SER A 198 -11.12 -4.35 -1.83
CA SER A 198 -9.99 -3.62 -2.43
C SER A 198 -9.27 -2.85 -1.33
N CYS A 199 -7.96 -3.07 -1.23
CA CYS A 199 -7.07 -2.40 -0.30
C CYS A 199 -6.14 -1.43 -1.04
N ARG A 200 -5.84 -0.30 -0.39
CA ARG A 200 -4.96 0.76 -0.88
C ARG A 200 -4.17 1.33 0.30
N PRO A 201 -2.85 1.57 0.18
CA PRO A 201 -2.06 2.18 1.24
C PRO A 201 -2.23 3.72 1.30
N ASP A 202 -3.45 4.21 1.07
CA ASP A 202 -3.73 5.65 1.04
C ASP A 202 -4.18 6.11 2.44
N PRO A 203 -3.45 7.03 3.11
CA PRO A 203 -3.80 7.49 4.45
C PRO A 203 -5.13 8.25 4.51
N GLU A 204 -5.67 8.72 3.38
CA GLU A 204 -6.95 9.44 3.35
C GLU A 204 -8.16 8.49 3.32
N TYR A 205 -7.95 7.19 3.12
CA TYR A 205 -8.99 6.17 3.05
C TYR A 205 -8.70 5.00 3.99
N ASP A 206 -9.76 4.32 4.45
CA ASP A 206 -9.61 3.05 5.13
C ASP A 206 -8.83 2.07 4.24
N ILE A 207 -7.74 1.51 4.78
CA ILE A 207 -6.76 0.63 4.14
C ILE A 207 -7.40 -0.50 3.32
N CYS A 208 -8.62 -0.94 3.67
CA CYS A 208 -9.41 -1.92 2.92
C CYS A 208 -10.92 -1.56 2.86
N GLY A 209 -11.25 -0.27 2.93
CA GLY A 209 -12.59 0.32 2.82
C GLY A 209 -13.54 0.02 3.99
N VAL A 210 -13.04 -0.47 5.14
CA VAL A 210 -13.81 -0.98 6.30
C VAL A 210 -14.45 0.18 7.12
N PHE A 211 -15.32 0.92 6.43
CA PHE A 211 -16.26 1.99 6.81
C PHE A 211 -15.99 3.31 6.09
N THR A 212 -16.93 3.66 5.22
CA THR A 212 -17.28 5.05 4.92
C THR A 212 -17.81 5.70 6.20
N GLN A 213 -16.95 6.27 7.02
CA GLN A 213 -17.34 7.56 7.58
C GLN A 213 -16.82 8.59 6.59
N SER A 214 -17.74 9.07 5.74
CA SER A 214 -17.62 10.42 5.19
C SER A 214 -17.03 11.32 6.29
N PRO A 215 -16.05 12.19 6.00
CA PRO A 215 -15.52 13.07 7.03
C PRO A 215 -16.70 13.78 7.67
N ARG A 216 -17.02 13.43 8.92
CA ARG A 216 -17.96 14.21 9.71
C ARG A 216 -17.24 15.53 9.92
N THR A 217 -17.54 16.50 9.06
CA THR A 217 -17.49 17.90 9.44
C THR A 217 -18.31 18.02 10.71
N GLY A 218 -17.62 17.99 11.84
CA GLY A 218 -18.21 18.25 13.14
C GLY A 218 -18.68 19.70 13.17
N LEU A 219 -19.96 19.91 12.91
CA LEU A 219 -20.68 21.10 13.31
C LEU A 219 -21.74 20.67 14.32
N GLN A 220 -21.35 20.63 15.58
CA GLN A 220 -22.27 20.74 16.69
C GLN A 220 -22.25 22.20 17.14
N GLY A 221 -23.17 23.00 16.61
CA GLY A 221 -23.26 24.41 16.94
C GLY A 221 -24.47 25.03 16.27
N HIS A 222 -25.51 25.23 17.08
CA HIS A 222 -26.61 26.19 16.98
C HIS A 222 -27.06 26.71 15.59
N ARG A 223 -28.39 26.60 15.41
CA ARG A 223 -29.21 27.22 14.37
C ARG A 223 -28.73 28.64 14.02
N ASP A 224 -28.22 28.80 12.80
CA ASP A 224 -28.63 29.81 11.82
C ASP A 224 -27.72 29.69 10.59
N ALA A 225 -28.20 28.97 9.57
CA ALA A 225 -27.46 28.78 8.32
C ALA A 225 -28.04 29.68 7.23
N THR A 226 -27.38 30.82 6.99
CA THR A 226 -27.51 31.57 5.74
C THR A 226 -26.79 30.80 4.63
N MET A 227 -27.52 30.52 3.55
CA MET A 227 -27.03 29.83 2.36
C MET A 227 -25.95 30.67 1.67
N VAL A 228 -24.72 30.13 1.53
CA VAL A 228 -23.71 30.66 0.61
C VAL A 228 -23.33 29.55 -0.36
N THR A 229 -23.84 29.68 -1.59
CA THR A 229 -23.40 28.91 -2.75
C THR A 229 -22.00 29.40 -3.16
N ARG A 230 -21.04 28.49 -3.32
CA ARG A 230 -19.80 28.78 -4.07
C ARG A 230 -19.88 28.13 -5.44
N SER A 231 -19.89 28.98 -6.45
CA SER A 231 -19.84 28.64 -7.86
C SER A 231 -18.45 28.12 -8.26
N SER A 232 -18.43 27.01 -9.00
CA SER A 232 -17.28 26.49 -9.72
C SER A 232 -17.08 27.31 -11.00
N GLY A 233 -16.03 28.14 -11.03
CA GLY A 233 -15.61 28.88 -12.22
C GLY A 233 -14.56 28.10 -13.01
N PHE A 234 -14.97 27.53 -14.14
CA PHE A 234 -14.10 27.00 -15.19
C PHE A 234 -13.50 28.18 -15.98
N CYS A 235 -12.20 28.18 -16.27
CA CYS A 235 -11.60 29.15 -17.20
C CYS A 235 -10.52 28.50 -18.06
N THR A 236 -10.85 28.24 -19.33
CA THR A 236 -9.90 27.96 -20.41
C THR A 236 -9.88 29.14 -21.39
N ARG A 237 -8.73 29.83 -21.42
CA ARG A 237 -8.15 30.80 -22.39
C ARG A 237 -9.02 31.96 -22.92
N PHE A 238 -8.51 33.18 -22.78
CA PHE A 238 -7.94 33.97 -23.90
C PHE A 238 -7.07 35.12 -23.35
N SER A 239 -6.19 35.61 -24.21
CA SER A 239 -5.10 36.57 -24.05
C SER A 239 -5.38 37.86 -23.24
N GLY A 240 -4.38 38.25 -22.44
CA GLY A 240 -4.05 39.65 -22.17
C GLY A 240 -4.52 40.22 -20.83
N TRP A 241 -3.56 40.82 -20.13
CA TRP A 241 -3.70 41.80 -19.04
C TRP A 241 -3.87 41.27 -17.60
N SER A 242 -2.97 41.80 -16.77
CA SER A 242 -2.69 41.52 -15.36
C SER A 242 -3.86 41.78 -14.40
N GLN A 243 -4.01 40.95 -13.36
CA GLN A 243 -4.78 41.32 -12.17
C GLN A 243 -3.97 41.07 -10.88
N SER A 244 -3.90 42.11 -10.05
CA SER A 244 -3.33 42.11 -8.71
C SER A 244 -4.34 41.61 -7.68
N CYS A 245 -4.01 40.57 -6.90
CA CYS A 245 -4.80 40.15 -5.73
C CYS A 245 -4.35 40.91 -4.48
N ARG A 246 -5.29 41.56 -3.79
CA ARG A 246 -5.11 42.16 -2.45
C ARG A 246 -5.75 41.22 -1.41
N HIS A 247 -4.97 40.71 -0.46
CA HIS A 247 -5.49 40.04 0.75
C HIS A 247 -5.41 41.00 1.94
N ARG A 248 -6.54 41.16 2.65
CA ARG A 248 -6.65 41.87 3.94
C ARG A 248 -6.70 40.79 5.04
N LEU A 249 -5.75 40.83 5.97
CA LEU A 249 -5.75 40.05 7.21
C LEU A 249 -6.23 41.00 8.31
N ASP A 250 -7.34 40.69 8.98
CA ASP A 250 -7.76 41.37 10.20
C ASP A 250 -8.05 40.32 11.29
N GLY A 251 -7.49 40.53 12.48
CA GLY A 251 -7.99 39.92 13.72
C GLY A 251 -6.94 39.39 14.69
N TYR A 252 -6.16 40.26 15.35
CA TYR A 252 -5.79 40.07 16.76
C TYR A 252 -5.79 41.42 17.47
N ASP A 253 -6.48 41.46 18.60
CA ASP A 253 -6.68 42.58 19.51
C ASP A 253 -5.42 42.77 20.38
N LEU A 254 -4.88 43.98 20.42
CA LEU A 254 -3.88 44.41 21.40
C LEU A 254 -4.25 45.82 21.88
N ASP A 255 -4.95 45.87 23.01
CA ASP A 255 -5.10 47.10 23.81
C ASP A 255 -3.76 47.46 24.45
N ALA A 256 -3.08 48.51 23.96
CA ALA A 256 -2.13 49.31 24.73
C ALA A 256 -1.90 50.70 24.08
N PRO A 257 -1.87 51.82 24.83
CA PRO A 257 -1.82 53.16 24.28
C PRO A 257 -0.38 53.70 24.22
N LEU A 258 0.07 54.23 23.08
CA LEU A 258 1.23 55.13 23.03
C LEU A 258 1.06 56.23 21.99
N SER A 259 1.12 57.46 22.50
CA SER A 259 1.25 58.75 21.82
C SER A 259 2.61 58.91 21.10
N GLY A 260 2.63 59.66 19.99
CA GLY A 260 3.82 60.42 19.57
C GLY A 260 4.26 60.31 18.11
N ASP A 261 4.03 61.41 17.38
CA ASP A 261 4.84 62.02 16.31
C ASP A 261 5.53 61.20 15.19
N GLY A 262 4.99 61.37 13.98
CA GLY A 262 5.69 62.02 12.86
C GLY A 262 7.01 61.43 12.33
N GLY A 263 6.96 60.72 11.20
CA GLY A 263 8.15 60.47 10.38
C GLY A 263 7.89 59.64 9.12
N ARG A 264 8.08 60.24 7.94
CA ARG A 264 8.07 59.58 6.62
C ARG A 264 9.46 59.03 6.27
N TRP A 265 9.56 57.75 5.86
CA TRP A 265 10.58 57.22 4.91
C TRP A 265 9.98 55.96 4.25
N ALA A 266 9.63 56.02 2.96
CA ALA A 266 10.44 55.63 1.79
C ALA A 266 10.54 54.11 1.61
N GLY A 267 10.01 53.63 0.49
CA GLY A 267 9.80 52.21 0.20
C GLY A 267 11.05 51.42 -0.14
N MET A 268 11.04 50.15 0.28
CA MET A 268 11.82 49.07 -0.31
C MET A 268 10.88 47.86 -0.43
N ALA A 269 10.60 47.45 -1.67
CA ALA A 269 9.92 46.21 -1.96
C ALA A 269 10.95 45.07 -1.86
N MET A 270 10.87 44.25 -0.80
CA MET A 270 11.54 42.95 -0.78
C MET A 270 10.63 41.93 -1.45
N THR A 271 11.07 41.41 -2.59
CA THR A 271 10.48 40.26 -3.26
C THR A 271 10.96 38.99 -2.56
N VAL A 272 10.11 38.35 -1.76
CA VAL A 272 10.37 36.99 -1.27
C VAL A 272 9.67 36.03 -2.21
N ALA A 273 10.46 35.31 -3.01
CA ALA A 273 10.02 34.11 -3.71
C ALA A 273 10.08 32.94 -2.73
N CYS A 274 8.97 32.24 -2.52
CA CYS A 274 8.98 30.92 -1.89
C CYS A 274 8.32 29.91 -2.82
N SER A 275 9.20 29.12 -3.43
CA SER A 275 8.94 27.82 -4.03
C SER A 275 8.43 26.82 -3.01
N SER A 276 7.69 25.84 -3.51
CA SER A 276 7.22 24.62 -2.86
C SER A 276 8.16 24.03 -1.80
N THR A 277 7.54 23.48 -0.75
CA THR A 277 8.08 22.60 0.31
C THR A 277 9.06 23.24 1.32
N THR A 278 8.63 23.44 2.58
CA THR A 278 9.35 23.07 3.82
C THR A 278 8.44 23.29 5.05
N THR A 279 8.38 22.28 5.91
CA THR A 279 7.70 22.19 7.20
C THR A 279 8.24 23.24 8.20
N CYS A 280 7.38 24.00 8.88
CA CYS A 280 7.80 24.87 9.99
C CYS A 280 7.93 24.08 11.30
N GLN A 281 9.13 24.10 11.90
CA GLN A 281 9.36 23.77 13.31
C GLN A 281 9.08 24.99 14.20
N LEU A 282 8.52 24.76 15.40
CA LEU A 282 8.37 25.79 16.44
C LEU A 282 9.74 26.16 17.02
N PRO A 283 10.09 27.46 17.13
CA PRO A 283 11.24 27.89 17.92
C PRO A 283 10.94 27.85 19.42
N GLN A 284 11.93 27.36 20.16
CA GLN A 284 11.97 27.26 21.62
C GLN A 284 11.89 28.65 22.28
N SER A 285 11.16 28.74 23.39
CA SER A 285 11.14 29.90 24.27
C SER A 285 12.52 30.16 24.87
N MET A 286 13.07 31.35 24.67
CA MET A 286 14.12 31.91 25.53
C MET A 286 13.57 33.12 26.28
N SER A 287 13.80 33.07 27.59
CA SER A 287 13.49 34.05 28.63
C SER A 287 14.19 35.39 28.44
N ASN A 288 13.48 36.46 28.79
CA ASN A 288 13.89 37.41 29.83
C ASN A 288 12.67 38.18 30.34
#